data_AF-A0A445DV77-F1
#
_entry.id   AF-A0A445DV77-F1
#
_cell.length_a   1.000
_cell.length_b   1.000
_cell.length_c   1.000
_cell.angle_alpha   90.00
_cell.angle_beta   90.00
_cell.angle_gamma   90.00
#
_symmetry.space_group_name_H-M   'P 1'
#
loop_
_entity.id
_entity.type
_entity.pdbx_description
1 polymer ?
#
loop_
_entity_poly.entity_id
_entity_poly.type
_entity_poly.pdbx_seq_one_letter_code
_entity_poly.pdbx_strand_id
1 'polypeptide(L)' 'MENTLKPGDVIQCRKCGYCILYKKRTRRSKPSLLQFEFHNPCFSIFLSYFLIILVYVMCCS' A
#
# COMPACT_ATOMS: atom_id res chain seq x y z
N MET A 1 -6.63 25.46 -2.84
CA MET A 1 -7.47 24.86 -1.78
C MET A 1 -6.92 23.48 -1.52
N GLU A 2 -6.05 23.36 -0.52
CA GLU A 2 -5.47 22.07 -0.12
C GLU A 2 -6.46 21.41 0.86
N ASN A 3 -6.83 20.15 0.61
CA ASN A 3 -7.78 19.43 1.45
C ASN A 3 -7.02 18.89 2.68
N THR A 4 -7.04 19.62 3.80
CA THR A 4 -6.48 19.16 5.07
C THR A 4 -7.48 18.18 5.72
N LEU A 5 -7.34 16.88 5.42
CA LEU A 5 -8.15 15.82 6.01
C LEU A 5 -7.51 15.34 7.33
N LYS A 6 -8.31 15.19 8.39
CA LYS A 6 -7.86 14.54 9.64
C LYS A 6 -8.13 13.03 9.56
N PRO A 7 -7.36 12.19 10.28
CA PRO A 7 -7.66 10.77 10.39
C PRO A 7 -9.06 10.58 11.00
N GLY A 8 -9.95 9.92 10.29
CA GLY A 8 -11.36 9.73 10.68
C GLY A 8 -12.37 10.59 9.89
N ASP A 9 -11.91 11.57 9.10
CA ASP A 9 -12.80 12.34 8.22
C ASP A 9 -13.17 11.53 6.97
N VAL A 10 -14.42 11.69 6.52
CA VAL A 10 -14.87 11.18 5.22
C VAL A 10 -14.01 11.81 4.13
N ILE A 11 -13.32 10.97 3.36
CA ILE A 11 -12.42 11.41 2.29
C ILE A 11 -13.27 11.93 1.15
N GLN A 12 -13.43 13.26 1.07
CA GLN A 12 -14.19 13.91 0.00
C GLN A 12 -13.56 15.25 -0.38
N CYS A 13 -13.40 15.48 -1.69
CA CYS A 13 -12.98 16.77 -2.20
C CYS A 13 -14.11 17.81 -2.03
N ARG A 14 -13.89 18.88 -1.25
CA ARG A 14 -14.91 19.92 -0.99
C ARG A 14 -15.34 20.71 -2.22
N LYS A 15 -14.58 20.62 -3.32
CA LYS A 15 -14.89 21.30 -4.58
C LYS A 15 -15.49 20.40 -5.65
N CYS A 16 -15.25 19.09 -5.59
CA CYS A 16 -15.55 18.18 -6.69
C CYS A 16 -16.35 16.94 -6.26
N GLY A 17 -16.54 16.72 -4.96
CA GLY A 17 -17.31 15.58 -4.44
C GLY A 17 -16.63 14.22 -4.56
N TYR A 18 -15.53 14.09 -5.32
CA TYR A 18 -14.80 12.84 -5.48
C TYR A 18 -14.13 12.38 -4.17
N CYS A 19 -14.12 11.07 -3.95
CA CYS A 19 -13.55 10.43 -2.77
C CYS A 19 -12.09 9.95 -2.97
N ILE A 20 -11.50 10.23 -4.13
CA ILE A 20 -10.14 9.80 -4.46
C ILE A 20 -9.20 11.00 -4.26
N LEU A 21 -8.44 10.98 -3.17
CA LEU A 21 -7.37 11.94 -2.92
C LEU A 21 -6.01 11.22 -2.89
N TYR A 22 -5.04 11.78 -3.61
CA TYR A 22 -3.66 11.31 -3.58
C TYR A 22 -2.82 12.17 -2.63
N LYS A 23 -1.89 11.55 -1.89
CA LYS A 23 -0.97 12.28 -1.01
C LYS A 23 0.02 13.09 -1.84
N LYS A 24 0.20 14.36 -1.47
CA LYS A 24 1.20 15.24 -2.09
C LYS A 24 2.60 14.67 -1.87
N ARG A 25 3.42 14.65 -2.94
CA ARG A 25 4.81 14.18 -2.88
C ARG A 25 5.63 15.06 -1.93
N THR A 26 6.48 14.45 -1.10
CA THR A 26 7.40 15.18 -0.23
C THR A 26 8.62 15.65 -1.02
N ARG A 27 9.16 16.84 -0.68
CA ARG A 27 10.36 17.41 -1.34
C ARG A 27 11.70 16.83 -0.82
N ARG A 28 11.68 15.84 0.08
CA ARG A 28 12.91 15.26 0.66
C ARG A 28 13.47 14.16 -0.26
N SER A 29 14.73 14.27 -0.65
CA SER A 29 15.51 13.33 -1.49
C SER A 29 15.90 12.02 -0.79
N LYS A 30 15.14 11.60 0.24
CA LYS A 30 15.34 10.34 0.94
C LYS A 30 13.96 9.83 1.39
N PRO A 31 13.55 8.60 1.02
CA PRO A 31 12.43 7.99 1.69
C PRO A 31 12.87 7.75 3.13
N SER A 32 12.23 8.42 4.09
CA SER A 32 12.20 7.92 5.46
C SER A 32 11.45 6.59 5.41
N LEU A 33 12.22 5.50 5.30
CA LEU A 33 11.80 4.10 5.23
C LEU A 33 11.17 3.63 6.55
N LEU A 34 10.12 4.29 7.00
CA LEU A 34 9.37 3.84 8.17
C LEU A 34 7.96 4.42 8.09
N GLN A 35 7.15 3.83 7.20
CA GLN A 35 5.68 3.78 7.24
C GLN A 35 5.03 3.19 5.97
N PHE A 36 5.80 2.57 5.06
CA PHE A 36 5.21 1.58 4.15
C PHE A 36 5.15 0.25 4.91
N GLU A 37 4.22 0.16 5.86
CA GLU A 37 3.79 -1.12 6.41
C GLU A 37 3.15 -1.89 5.25
N PHE A 38 3.96 -2.69 4.57
CA PHE A 38 3.52 -3.70 3.62
C PHE A 38 2.92 -4.87 4.41
N HIS A 39 1.92 -4.62 5.26
CA HIS A 39 0.91 -5.63 5.54
C HIS A 39 -0.11 -5.61 4.39
N ASN A 40 0.41 -5.74 3.17
CA ASN A 40 -0.40 -5.99 1.99
C ASN A 40 -0.60 -7.52 1.99
N PRO A 41 -1.79 -8.04 2.35
CA PRO A 41 -2.02 -9.48 2.44
C PRO A 41 -1.66 -10.20 1.14
N CYS A 42 -1.70 -9.47 0.01
CA CYS A 42 -1.29 -9.94 -1.31
C CYS A 42 0.18 -10.40 -1.37
N PHE A 43 1.12 -9.73 -0.68
CA PHE A 43 2.54 -10.13 -0.69
C PHE A 43 2.77 -11.42 0.12
N SER A 44 2.09 -11.56 1.25
CA SER A 44 2.12 -12.78 2.06
C SER A 44 1.55 -13.97 1.28
N ILE A 45 0.43 -13.78 0.58
CA ILE A 45 -0.18 -14.79 -0.29
C ILE A 45 0.79 -15.19 -1.42
N PHE A 46 1.39 -14.21 -2.11
CA PHE A 46 2.33 -14.48 -3.19
C PHE A 46 3.55 -15.29 -2.70
N LEU A 47 4.14 -14.89 -1.57
CA LEU A 47 5.28 -15.59 -0.99
C LEU A 47 4.91 -17.01 -0.53
N SER A 48 3.73 -17.19 0.06
CA SER A 48 3.25 -18.51 0.46
C SER A 48 3.06 -19.45 -0.73
N TYR A 49 2.46 -18.97 -1.82
CA TYR A 49 2.23 -19.76 -3.02
C TYR A 49 3.55 -20.15 -3.70
N PHE A 50 4.49 -19.21 -3.77
CA PHE A 50 5.83 -19.46 -4.30
C PHE A 50 6.56 -20.56 -3.51
N LEU A 51 6.53 -20.50 -2.18
CA LEU A 51 7.15 -21.54 -1.34
C LEU A 51 6.47 -22.91 -1.50
N ILE A 52 5.15 -22.95 -1.60
CA ILE A 52 4.40 -24.21 -1.84
C ILE A 52 4.81 -24.86 -3.17
N ILE A 53 4.90 -24.06 -4.24
CA ILE A 53 5.33 -24.56 -5.55
C ILE A 53 6.75 -25.10 -5.50
N LEU A 54 7.68 -24.39 -4.85
CA LEU A 54 9.06 -24.84 -4.73
C LEU A 54 9.17 -26.18 -3.99
N VAL A 55 8.43 -26.34 -2.89
CA VAL A 55 8.37 -27.61 -2.14
C VAL A 55 7.80 -28.72 -3.02
N TYR A 56 6.73 -28.45 -3.75
CA TYR A 56 6.12 -29.44 -4.65
C TYR A 56 7.10 -29.90 -5.74
N VAL A 57 7.80 -28.97 -6.39
CA VAL A 57 8.77 -29.28 -7.44
C VAL A 57 9.97 -30.07 -6.89
N MET A 58 10.43 -29.75 -5.68
CA MET A 58 11.52 -30.46 -5.01
C MET A 58 11.13 -31.84 -4.47
N CYS A 59 9.86 -32.04 -4.08
CA CYS A 59 9.37 -33.36 -3.68
C CYS A 59 8.98 -34.26 -4.86
N CYS A 60 8.72 -33.69 -6.04
CA CYS A 60 8.36 -34.44 -7.26
C CYS A 60 9.56 -34.71 -8.21
N SER A 61 10.77 -34.26 -7.87
CA SER A 61 12.02 -34.61 -8.56
C SER A 61 12.81 -35.63 -7.75
#